data_AF-A0A914K8Q6-F1
#
_entry.id   AF-A0A914K8Q6-F1
#
_cell.length_a   1.000
_cell.length_b   1.000
_cell.length_c   1.000
_cell.angle_alpha   90.00
_cell.angle_beta   90.00
_cell.angle_gamma   90.00
#
_symmetry.space_group_name_H-M   'P 1'
#
loop_
_entity.id
_entity.type
_entity.pdbx_description
1 polymer ?
#
loop_
_entity_poly.entity_id
_entity_poly.type
_entity_poly.pdbx_seq_one_letter_code
_entity_poly.pdbx_strand_id
1 'polypeptide(L)'
;MNGILAVVLPFCLMAVVFCQNDNCYINDSGFTCCNKDLEEAMKSAMSGSDLLASADSIQKMAETTLGGKFETVVALDDFAYKSHFKDGKTCKIEKDGQYALAWQP
;
A
#
# COMPACT_ATOMS: atom_id res chain seq x y z
N MET A 1 29.09 -2.59 20.72
CA MET A 1 29.67 -3.16 21.95
C MET A 1 28.55 -3.64 22.83
N ASN A 2 28.59 -4.93 23.16
CA ASN A 2 28.09 -5.58 24.37
C ASN A 2 26.55 -5.65 24.51
N GLY A 3 25.92 -6.80 24.71
CA GLY A 3 26.44 -8.14 24.94
C GLY A 3 25.33 -9.17 24.74
N ILE A 4 25.71 -10.28 24.13
CA ILE A 4 24.92 -11.48 23.93
C ILE A 4 24.78 -12.17 25.29
N LEU A 5 23.56 -12.32 25.80
CA LEU A 5 23.26 -13.31 26.84
C LEU A 5 22.42 -14.41 26.20
N ALA A 6 23.12 -15.42 25.67
CA ALA A 6 22.50 -16.63 25.19
C ALA A 6 22.05 -17.46 26.41
N VAL A 7 20.78 -17.33 26.79
CA VAL A 7 20.13 -18.31 27.67
C VAL A 7 19.44 -19.32 26.77
N VAL A 8 20.06 -20.49 26.69
CA VAL A 8 19.55 -21.67 26.01
C VAL A 8 18.34 -22.16 26.81
N LEU A 9 17.13 -21.85 26.33
CA LEU A 9 15.86 -22.37 26.86
C LEU A 9 15.24 -23.34 25.84
N PRO A 10 14.58 -24.40 26.32
CA PRO A 10 14.41 -25.66 25.60
C PRO A 10 13.48 -25.50 24.40
N PHE A 11 13.76 -26.30 23.36
CA PHE A 11 12.96 -26.53 22.16
C PHE A 11 11.45 -26.47 22.42
N CYS A 12 10.87 -25.29 22.24
CA CYS A 12 9.47 -25.14 21.90
C CYS A 12 9.51 -24.35 20.60
N LEU A 13 9.22 -25.03 19.49
CA LEU A 13 8.96 -24.40 18.19
C LEU A 13 7.74 -23.48 18.37
N MET A 14 7.94 -22.30 18.94
CA MET A 14 7.01 -21.20 18.76
C MET A 14 7.19 -20.76 17.32
N ALA A 15 6.40 -21.33 16.42
CA ALA A 15 6.11 -20.69 15.17
C ALA A 15 5.57 -19.30 15.53
N VAL A 16 6.42 -18.28 15.39
CA VAL A 16 5.99 -16.89 15.48
C VAL A 16 5.08 -16.70 14.27
N VAL A 17 3.77 -16.84 14.48
CA VAL A 17 2.79 -16.52 13.44
C VAL A 17 2.88 -15.02 13.26
N PHE A 18 3.60 -14.57 12.23
CA PHE A 18 3.51 -13.21 11.74
C PHE A 18 2.11 -13.05 11.16
N CYS A 19 1.15 -12.72 12.01
CA CYS A 19 -0.14 -12.24 11.54
C CYS A 19 0.14 -10.87 10.92
N GLN A 20 0.18 -10.79 9.58
CA GLN A 20 0.25 -9.52 8.87
C GLN A 20 -1.03 -8.76 9.22
N ASN A 21 -0.92 -7.81 10.14
CA ASN A 21 -2.06 -7.03 10.57
C ASN A 21 -2.22 -5.86 9.59
N ASP A 22 -2.77 -6.19 8.42
CA ASP A 22 -3.18 -5.20 7.43
C ASP A 22 -4.36 -4.45 8.01
N ASN A 23 -4.07 -3.41 8.82
CA ASN A 23 -5.07 -2.56 9.46
C ASN A 23 -5.72 -1.68 8.40
N CYS A 24 -6.55 -2.31 7.56
CA CYS A 24 -7.27 -1.68 6.48
C CYS A 24 -8.46 -0.88 7.02
N TYR A 25 -8.75 0.22 6.33
CA TYR A 25 -9.87 1.11 6.60
C TYR A 25 -10.54 1.48 5.28
N ILE A 26 -11.76 1.99 5.40
CA ILE A 26 -12.48 2.63 4.30
C ILE A 26 -12.16 4.12 4.36
N ASN A 27 -11.62 4.68 3.28
CA ASN A 27 -11.33 6.11 3.20
C ASN A 27 -12.60 6.95 3.01
N ASP A 28 -12.45 8.26 2.99
CA ASP A 28 -13.58 9.20 2.87
C ASP A 28 -14.36 9.05 1.55
N SER A 29 -13.72 8.48 0.52
CA SER A 29 -14.34 8.17 -0.78
C SER A 29 -15.01 6.79 -0.82
N GLY A 30 -15.03 6.04 0.28
CA GLY A 30 -15.67 4.72 0.35
C GLY A 30 -14.81 3.56 -0.14
N PHE A 31 -13.50 3.75 -0.34
CA PHE A 31 -12.60 2.72 -0.87
C PHE A 31 -11.58 2.21 0.16
N THR A 32 -11.16 0.96 0.00
CA THR A 32 -10.24 0.30 0.93
C THR A 32 -8.81 0.81 0.77
N CYS A 33 -8.22 1.23 1.88
CA CYS A 33 -6.80 1.51 2.00
C CYS A 33 -6.23 0.87 3.27
N CYS A 34 -4.99 0.39 3.20
CA CYS A 34 -4.33 -0.28 4.31
C CYS A 34 -3.07 0.46 4.79
N ASN A 35 -2.75 1.60 4.17
CA ASN A 35 -1.67 2.49 4.55
C ASN A 35 -2.07 3.96 4.32
N LYS A 36 -1.88 4.82 5.32
CA LYS A 36 -2.27 6.25 5.26
C LYS A 36 -1.29 7.09 4.42
N ASP A 37 0.00 6.82 4.53
CA ASP A 37 1.02 7.52 3.73
C ASP A 37 0.85 7.21 2.23
N LEU A 38 0.43 5.98 1.89
CA LEU A 38 0.09 5.61 0.51
C LEU A 38 -1.14 6.39 0.02
N GLU A 39 -2.19 6.49 0.83
CA GLU A 39 -3.40 7.26 0.49
C GLU A 39 -3.05 8.73 0.17
N GLU A 40 -2.24 9.36 1.02
CA GLU A 40 -1.79 10.74 0.84
C GLU A 40 -0.86 10.90 -0.38
N ALA A 41 0.08 9.96 -0.58
CA ALA A 41 0.94 9.92 -1.75
C ALA A 41 0.13 9.83 -3.05
N MET A 42 -0.89 8.97 -3.09
CA MET A 42 -1.76 8.83 -4.26
C MET A 42 -2.57 10.12 -4.51
N LYS A 43 -3.21 10.68 -3.47
CA LYS A 43 -4.03 11.91 -3.60
C LYS A 43 -3.19 13.12 -4.05
N SER A 44 -1.94 13.23 -3.60
CA SER A 44 -1.04 14.31 -4.00
C SER A 44 -0.49 14.15 -5.42
N ALA A 45 -0.19 12.92 -5.84
CA ALA A 45 0.41 12.63 -7.15
C ALA A 45 -0.60 12.58 -8.31
N MET A 46 -1.86 12.25 -8.04
CA MET A 46 -2.90 12.11 -9.07
C MET A 46 -3.28 13.47 -9.66
N SER A 47 -3.09 13.64 -10.98
CA SER A 47 -3.37 14.87 -11.71
C SER A 47 -4.37 14.56 -12.83
N GLY A 48 -5.62 15.00 -12.68
CA GLY A 48 -6.78 14.54 -13.46
C GLY A 48 -6.77 14.81 -14.98
N SER A 49 -5.65 15.20 -15.59
CA SER A 49 -5.55 15.49 -17.03
C SER A 49 -5.15 14.31 -17.90
N ASP A 50 -4.39 13.35 -17.38
CA ASP A 50 -3.89 12.20 -18.14
C ASP A 50 -3.75 10.96 -17.23
N LEU A 51 -4.33 9.83 -17.66
CA LEU A 51 -4.38 8.60 -16.86
C LEU A 51 -2.99 7.98 -16.68
N LEU A 52 -2.19 7.96 -17.75
CA LEU A 52 -0.86 7.33 -17.71
C LEU A 52 0.11 8.16 -16.87
N ALA A 53 0.12 9.48 -17.07
CA ALA A 53 0.92 10.39 -16.25
C ALA A 53 0.52 10.34 -14.77
N SER A 54 -0.77 10.19 -14.48
CA SER A 54 -1.23 9.95 -13.10
C SER A 54 -0.73 8.61 -12.56
N ALA A 55 -0.83 7.53 -13.33
CA ALA A 55 -0.34 6.22 -12.91
C ALA A 55 1.18 6.25 -12.62
N ASP A 56 1.96 6.83 -13.52
CA ASP A 56 3.42 7.00 -13.38
C ASP A 56 3.77 7.85 -12.14
N SER A 57 3.05 8.95 -11.93
CA SER A 57 3.29 9.85 -10.80
C SER A 57 2.95 9.18 -9.47
N ILE A 58 1.83 8.47 -9.41
CA ILE A 58 1.40 7.71 -8.23
C ILE A 58 2.41 6.61 -7.90
N GLN A 59 2.81 5.81 -8.89
CA GLN A 59 3.80 4.75 -8.69
C GLN A 59 5.09 5.36 -8.14
N LYS A 60 5.65 6.38 -8.80
CA LYS A 60 6.89 7.02 -8.37
C LYS A 60 6.80 7.57 -6.95
N MET A 61 5.68 8.19 -6.58
CA MET A 61 5.48 8.71 -5.24
C MET A 61 5.39 7.57 -4.21
N ALA A 62 4.63 6.52 -4.49
CA ALA A 62 4.53 5.35 -3.60
C ALA A 62 5.89 4.67 -3.38
N GLU A 63 6.66 4.46 -4.44
CA GLU A 63 8.02 3.90 -4.37
C GLU A 63 8.98 4.78 -3.57
N THR A 64 8.86 6.11 -3.70
CA THR A 64 9.69 7.07 -2.95
C THR A 64 9.30 7.13 -1.47
N THR A 65 8.00 7.11 -1.16
CA THR A 65 7.48 7.24 0.21
C THR A 65 7.66 5.96 1.02
N LEU A 66 7.39 4.80 0.42
CA LEU A 66 7.31 3.52 1.14
C LEU A 66 8.41 2.52 0.79
N GLY A 67 9.18 2.79 -0.27
CA GLY A 67 10.25 1.93 -0.73
C GLY A 67 9.76 0.67 -1.45
N GLY A 68 10.65 0.11 -2.29
CA GLY A 68 10.36 -1.04 -3.14
C GLY A 68 9.48 -0.67 -4.32
N LYS A 69 9.08 -1.68 -5.11
CA LYS A 69 8.31 -1.48 -6.35
C LYS A 69 6.82 -1.41 -6.06
N PHE A 70 6.09 -0.62 -6.84
CA PHE A 70 4.65 -0.53 -6.79
C PHE A 70 4.03 -0.73 -8.17
N GLU A 71 2.82 -1.24 -8.20
CA GLU A 71 1.97 -1.29 -9.39
C GLU A 71 0.81 -0.32 -9.19
N THR A 72 0.32 0.29 -10.28
CA THR A 72 -0.75 1.28 -10.25
C THR A 72 -1.70 1.11 -11.42
N VAL A 73 -2.99 1.30 -11.15
CA VAL A 73 -4.06 1.39 -12.16
C VAL A 73 -4.79 2.71 -11.95
N VAL A 74 -5.02 3.46 -13.03
CA VAL A 74 -5.84 4.68 -13.02
C VAL A 74 -6.92 4.56 -14.10
N ALA A 75 -8.15 4.93 -13.77
CA ALA A 75 -9.31 4.80 -14.63
C ALA A 75 -10.24 6.02 -14.55
N LEU A 76 -11.02 6.22 -15.61
CA LEU A 76 -12.04 7.27 -15.71
C LEU A 76 -13.33 6.94 -14.94
N ASP A 77 -13.52 5.68 -14.56
CA ASP A 77 -14.69 5.21 -13.81
C ASP A 77 -14.25 4.12 -12.83
N ASP A 78 -15.15 3.77 -11.93
CA ASP A 78 -14.89 2.80 -10.89
C ASP A 78 -14.62 1.39 -11.45
N PHE A 79 -13.76 0.64 -10.78
CA PHE A 79 -13.39 -0.72 -11.15
C PHE A 79 -13.23 -1.63 -9.92
N ALA A 80 -13.66 -2.88 -10.08
CA ALA A 80 -13.39 -3.94 -9.11
C ALA A 80 -11.96 -4.46 -9.28
N TYR A 81 -11.32 -4.85 -8.17
CA TYR A 81 -9.96 -5.39 -8.19
C TYR A 81 -9.78 -6.49 -7.16
N LYS A 82 -8.80 -7.35 -7.40
CA LYS A 82 -8.26 -8.31 -6.43
C LYS A 82 -6.77 -8.44 -6.70
N SER A 83 -5.94 -8.04 -5.74
CA SER A 83 -4.49 -8.12 -5.84
C SER A 83 -3.92 -8.88 -4.64
N HIS A 84 -2.78 -9.52 -4.87
CA HIS A 84 -1.88 -9.88 -3.79
C HIS A 84 -0.99 -8.67 -3.51
N PHE A 85 -0.87 -8.29 -2.25
CA PHE A 85 -0.07 -7.16 -1.84
C PHE A 85 0.70 -7.49 -0.56
N LYS A 86 1.81 -6.78 -0.36
CA LYS A 86 2.72 -6.96 0.76
C LYS A 86 2.38 -6.02 1.92
N ASP A 87 2.28 -6.57 3.13
CA ASP A 87 2.31 -5.83 4.41
C ASP A 87 1.45 -4.55 4.44
N GLY A 88 0.17 -4.63 4.09
CA GLY A 88 -0.76 -3.50 4.14
C GLY A 88 -0.50 -2.38 3.10
N LYS A 89 0.40 -2.59 2.13
CA LYS A 89 0.72 -1.59 1.10
C LYS A 89 -0.20 -1.70 -0.09
N THR A 90 -1.47 -1.40 0.14
CA THR A 90 -2.47 -1.21 -0.91
C THR A 90 -3.41 -0.07 -0.54
N CYS A 91 -3.87 0.67 -1.55
CA CYS A 91 -4.87 1.71 -1.38
C CYS A 91 -5.58 1.99 -2.69
N LYS A 92 -6.90 2.15 -2.62
CA LYS A 92 -7.72 2.69 -3.70
C LYS A 92 -8.29 4.05 -3.29
N ILE A 93 -8.19 5.03 -4.18
CA ILE A 93 -8.72 6.37 -3.98
C ILE A 93 -9.62 6.77 -5.14
N GLU A 94 -10.46 7.78 -4.89
CA GLU A 94 -11.10 8.59 -5.92
C GLU A 94 -10.61 10.03 -5.75
N LYS A 95 -10.41 10.71 -6.89
CA LYS A 95 -10.09 12.13 -6.94
C LYS A 95 -10.62 12.72 -8.25
N ASP A 96 -11.41 13.78 -8.13
CA ASP A 96 -11.96 14.54 -9.26
C ASP A 96 -12.69 13.68 -10.30
N GLY A 97 -13.40 12.63 -9.84
CA GLY A 97 -14.14 11.69 -10.68
C GLY A 97 -13.30 10.60 -11.33
N GLN A 98 -12.00 10.52 -11.00
CA GLN A 98 -11.11 9.45 -11.46
C GLN A 98 -10.73 8.53 -10.30
N TYR A 99 -10.41 7.29 -10.64
CA TYR A 99 -10.17 6.24 -9.67
C TYR A 99 -8.77 5.69 -9.84
N ALA A 100 -8.05 5.52 -8.73
CA ALA A 100 -6.71 4.95 -8.75
C ALA A 100 -6.56 3.86 -7.70
N LEU A 101 -5.85 2.80 -8.05
CA LEU A 101 -5.41 1.73 -7.16
C LEU A 101 -3.90 1.63 -7.23
N ALA A 102 -3.23 1.58 -6.08
CA ALA A 102 -1.81 1.24 -6.00
C ALA A 102 -1.59 0.09 -5.02
N TRP A 103 -0.65 -0.78 -5.31
CA TRP A 103 -0.22 -1.84 -4.40
C TRP A 103 1.24 -2.21 -4.60
N GLN A 104 1.88 -2.69 -3.53
CA GLN A 104 3.19 -3.33 -3.61
C GLN A 104 3.01 -4.85 -3.73
N PRO A 105 3.46 -5.49 -4.82
CA PRO A 105 3.42 -6.94 -4.96
C PRO A 105 4.36 -7.67 -3.99
#